data_AF-R4W9U3-F1
#
_entry.id   AF-R4W9U3-F1
#
_cell.length_a   1.000
_cell.length_b   1.000
_cell.length_c   1.000
_cell.angle_alpha   90.00
_cell.angle_beta   90.00
_cell.angle_gamma   90.00
#
_symmetry.space_group_name_H-M   'P 1'
#
loop_
_entity.id
_entity.type
_entity.pdbx_description
1 polymer ?
#
loop_
_entity_poly.entity_id
_entity_poly.type
_entity_poly.pdbx_seq_one_letter_code
_entity_poly.pdbx_strand_id
1 'polypeptide(L)'
;MPEDGGPSNEPNDGDEPDQATAEPDDFEADDQPAADAPADPFDQRVAPYSGESTVDVDPVTPPERGDEDVEPDLPQEAIDEAERLTRLARRVPDDAETEAYRERRATLLAEHDYAAHVREDTDTGAGGAAGDADGPTLVCHPVEWLDGEGSIDPAEIETVDRAAEVHLGAAGDPEAWDAVAGKNDAVVEAIRESHGEDHGANAEAFATYVSNHHAKPIAAVTADELAWFREEYYPRNVWPTDEQRASLDRSLELVYEELEVPMPGRSSEES
;
A
#
# COMPACT_ATOMS: atom_id res chain seq x y z
N MET A 1 -35.53 -44.68 51.31
CA MET A 1 -34.73 -43.59 51.93
C MET A 1 -34.33 -42.67 50.81
N PRO A 2 -34.61 -41.38 50.95
CA PRO A 2 -35.16 -40.45 49.95
C PRO A 2 -34.02 -39.73 49.20
N GLU A 3 -34.16 -38.77 48.28
CA GLU A 3 -35.15 -37.70 48.02
C GLU A 3 -35.07 -37.43 46.48
N ASP A 4 -36.15 -37.17 45.74
CA ASP A 4 -36.79 -35.84 45.52
C ASP A 4 -35.77 -34.78 45.04
N GLY A 5 -35.95 -34.04 43.94
CA GLY A 5 -37.17 -33.61 43.27
C GLY A 5 -36.90 -33.07 41.86
N GLY A 6 -38.00 -32.91 41.13
CA GLY A 6 -38.08 -32.48 39.74
C GLY A 6 -37.86 -30.97 39.50
N PRO A 7 -38.22 -30.49 38.30
CA PRO A 7 -37.66 -29.31 37.64
C PRO A 7 -38.28 -28.00 38.14
N SER A 8 -37.49 -26.93 38.13
CA SER A 8 -37.99 -25.55 38.28
C SER A 8 -37.84 -24.81 36.96
N ASN A 9 -38.98 -24.60 36.31
CA ASN A 9 -39.23 -23.64 35.25
C ASN A 9 -40.38 -22.79 35.77
N GLU A 10 -40.17 -21.50 36.04
CA GLU A 10 -41.20 -20.44 36.03
C GLU A 10 -40.56 -19.06 36.27
N PRO A 11 -41.27 -17.95 36.01
CA PRO A 11 -40.94 -17.04 34.93
C PRO A 11 -40.47 -15.68 35.46
N ASN A 12 -39.97 -14.81 34.57
CA ASN A 12 -39.97 -13.38 34.86
C ASN A 12 -40.79 -12.66 33.78
N ASP A 13 -42.01 -12.33 34.19
CA ASP A 13 -42.91 -11.37 33.58
C ASP A 13 -42.35 -9.95 33.67
N GLY A 14 -42.64 -9.17 32.63
CA GLY A 14 -42.99 -7.75 32.78
C GLY A 14 -41.83 -6.75 32.72
N ASP A 15 -41.59 -6.21 31.51
CA ASP A 15 -41.81 -4.79 31.26
C ASP A 15 -41.79 -4.54 29.73
N GLU A 16 -42.97 -4.59 29.11
CA GLU A 16 -43.24 -3.82 27.90
C GLU A 16 -43.49 -2.37 28.33
N PRO A 17 -43.03 -1.40 27.54
CA PRO A 17 -44.01 -0.40 27.14
C PRO A 17 -44.02 -0.08 25.65
N ASP A 18 -45.27 0.07 25.19
CA ASP A 18 -45.78 0.95 24.15
C ASP A 18 -45.47 0.65 22.68
N GLN A 19 -46.35 -0.19 22.13
CA GLN A 19 -46.82 -0.07 20.75
C GLN A 19 -47.60 1.25 20.59
N ALA A 20 -46.91 2.31 20.21
CA ALA A 20 -47.55 3.47 19.59
C ALA A 20 -47.91 3.12 18.14
N THR A 21 -49.13 2.64 17.98
CA THR A 21 -49.86 2.62 16.71
C THR A 21 -50.19 4.06 16.35
N ALA A 22 -49.49 4.61 15.36
CA ALA A 22 -49.92 5.81 14.64
C ALA A 22 -50.44 5.36 13.29
N GLU A 23 -51.77 5.43 13.15
CA GLU A 23 -52.48 5.32 11.88
C GLU A 23 -51.97 6.38 10.88
N PRO A 24 -52.06 6.10 9.57
CA PRO A 24 -51.69 7.05 8.53
C PRO A 24 -52.74 8.16 8.46
N ASP A 25 -52.35 9.40 8.78
CA ASP A 25 -53.15 10.57 8.45
C ASP A 25 -53.17 10.75 6.92
N ASP A 26 -54.38 10.63 6.37
CA ASP A 26 -54.80 11.15 5.07
C ASP A 26 -54.35 12.62 4.95
N PHE A 27 -53.34 12.89 4.12
CA PHE A 27 -53.12 14.21 3.55
C PHE A 27 -53.48 14.18 2.07
N GLU A 28 -54.56 14.89 1.78
CA GLU A 28 -55.09 15.18 0.46
C GLU A 28 -53.98 15.59 -0.52
N ALA A 29 -53.96 14.96 -1.69
CA ALA A 29 -53.15 15.38 -2.82
C ALA A 29 -53.63 16.75 -3.32
N ASP A 30 -52.97 17.82 -2.86
CA ASP A 30 -53.06 19.13 -3.50
C ASP A 30 -52.04 19.18 -4.65
N ASP A 31 -52.56 18.96 -5.85
CA ASP A 31 -51.94 19.24 -7.13
C ASP A 31 -51.72 20.76 -7.26
N GLN A 32 -50.50 21.25 -7.00
CA GLN A 32 -50.11 22.61 -7.41
C GLN A 32 -48.67 22.67 -7.96
N PRO A 33 -48.46 23.48 -9.02
CA PRO A 33 -47.32 23.38 -9.92
C PRO A 33 -46.03 23.99 -9.36
N ALA A 34 -44.91 23.45 -9.82
CA ALA A 34 -43.55 23.94 -9.59
C ALA A 34 -43.43 25.45 -9.86
N ALA A 35 -43.01 26.21 -8.85
CA ALA A 35 -42.62 27.60 -8.97
C ALA A 35 -41.32 27.85 -8.19
N ASP A 36 -40.30 28.30 -8.93
CA ASP A 36 -39.05 28.94 -8.52
C ASP A 36 -38.30 28.35 -7.31
N ALA A 37 -37.36 27.46 -7.60
CA ALA A 37 -36.19 27.28 -6.74
C ALA A 37 -35.30 28.53 -6.84
N PRO A 38 -34.78 29.10 -5.73
CA PRO A 38 -33.87 30.22 -5.78
C PRO A 38 -32.57 29.80 -6.47
N ALA A 39 -32.15 30.57 -7.46
CA ALA A 39 -30.91 30.40 -8.18
C ALA A 39 -29.72 30.25 -7.21
N ASP A 40 -28.93 29.20 -7.41
CA ASP A 40 -27.64 28.99 -6.76
C ASP A 40 -26.74 30.23 -7.02
N PRO A 41 -26.25 30.92 -5.98
CA PRO A 41 -25.40 32.09 -6.15
C PRO A 41 -24.03 31.78 -6.78
N PHE A 42 -23.69 30.51 -7.01
CA PHE A 42 -22.45 30.08 -7.65
C PHE A 42 -22.58 29.66 -9.12
N ASP A 43 -23.79 29.65 -9.70
CA ASP A 43 -23.97 29.40 -11.14
C ASP A 43 -23.89 30.71 -11.97
N GLN A 44 -22.75 31.40 -11.84
CA GLN A 44 -22.34 32.41 -12.82
C GLN A 44 -21.36 31.75 -13.78
N ARG A 45 -21.93 31.32 -14.91
CA ARG A 45 -21.29 31.20 -16.23
C ARG A 45 -19.96 31.95 -16.29
N VAL A 46 -18.87 31.20 -16.20
CA VAL A 46 -17.52 31.65 -16.51
C VAL A 46 -17.54 32.16 -17.95
N ALA A 47 -17.50 33.48 -18.13
CA ALA A 47 -17.26 34.10 -19.42
C ALA A 47 -15.88 33.63 -19.92
N PRO A 48 -15.68 33.36 -21.22
CA PRO A 48 -14.36 33.05 -21.73
C PRO A 48 -13.45 34.24 -21.46
N TYR A 49 -12.39 33.98 -20.68
CA TYR A 49 -11.33 34.92 -20.34
C TYR A 49 -10.77 35.52 -21.65
N SER A 50 -11.23 36.72 -21.98
CA SER A 50 -10.70 37.56 -23.04
C SER A 50 -10.46 38.94 -22.44
N GLY A 51 -9.56 38.95 -21.45
CA GLY A 51 -9.01 40.13 -20.82
C GLY A 51 -7.50 39.99 -20.83
N GLU A 52 -6.86 40.76 -21.71
CA GLU A 52 -5.44 41.05 -21.64
C GLU A 52 -5.19 41.76 -20.30
N SER A 53 -4.65 41.03 -19.33
CA SER A 53 -4.35 41.57 -18.01
C SER A 53 -3.03 42.32 -18.09
N THR A 54 -3.09 43.66 -18.10
CA THR A 54 -1.91 44.54 -18.04
C THR A 54 -1.52 44.89 -16.59
N VAL A 55 -1.76 43.96 -15.66
CA VAL A 55 -1.18 44.08 -14.33
C VAL A 55 0.27 43.65 -14.46
N ASP A 56 1.19 44.63 -14.48
CA ASP A 56 2.61 44.44 -14.16
C ASP A 56 2.70 43.97 -12.69
N VAL A 57 2.39 42.70 -12.48
CA VAL A 57 2.89 41.97 -11.33
C VAL A 57 4.32 41.68 -11.71
N ASP A 58 5.27 42.39 -11.09
CA ASP A 58 6.68 42.01 -11.15
C ASP A 58 6.72 40.51 -10.85
N PRO A 59 7.18 39.65 -11.79
CA PRO A 59 7.30 38.25 -11.49
C PRO A 59 8.17 38.17 -10.25
N VAL A 60 7.62 37.65 -9.15
CA VAL A 60 8.45 37.17 -8.06
C VAL A 60 9.22 36.03 -8.69
N THR A 61 10.40 36.35 -9.22
CA THR A 61 11.41 35.37 -9.57
C THR A 61 11.63 34.60 -8.28
N PRO A 62 11.26 33.30 -8.24
CA PRO A 62 11.69 32.45 -7.14
C PRO A 62 13.20 32.66 -7.00
N PRO A 63 13.75 32.74 -5.78
CA PRO A 63 15.20 32.91 -5.64
C PRO A 63 15.88 31.89 -6.55
N GLU A 64 16.80 32.36 -7.39
CA GLU A 64 17.63 31.45 -8.20
C GLU A 64 18.38 30.59 -7.19
N ARG A 65 17.91 29.34 -7.01
CA ARG A 65 18.71 28.30 -6.36
C ARG A 65 20.00 28.25 -7.18
N GLY A 66 21.14 28.48 -6.54
CA GLY A 66 22.41 28.54 -7.24
C GLY A 66 22.57 27.31 -8.15
N ASP A 67 22.72 27.54 -9.45
CA ASP A 67 22.86 26.53 -10.50
C ASP A 67 24.22 25.80 -10.45
N GLU A 68 24.69 25.47 -9.25
CA GLU A 68 25.79 24.55 -9.04
C GLU A 68 25.15 23.27 -8.54
N ASP A 69 24.90 22.30 -9.44
CA ASP A 69 24.53 20.93 -9.05
C ASP A 69 25.68 20.36 -8.21
N VAL A 70 25.66 20.62 -6.89
CA VAL A 70 26.66 20.13 -5.96
C VAL A 70 26.31 18.69 -5.63
N GLU A 71 26.99 17.75 -6.28
CA GLU A 71 26.86 16.32 -5.99
C GLU A 71 27.20 16.05 -4.51
N PRO A 72 26.53 15.09 -3.84
CA PRO A 72 26.89 14.71 -2.49
C PRO A 72 28.35 14.27 -2.42
N ASP A 73 29.07 14.75 -1.41
CA ASP A 73 30.44 14.32 -1.08
C ASP A 73 30.52 12.88 -0.51
N LEU A 74 29.42 12.13 -0.55
CA LEU A 74 29.26 10.78 -0.03
C LEU A 74 29.52 9.75 -1.15
N PRO A 75 30.49 8.81 -0.99
CA PRO A 75 30.75 7.79 -2.01
C PRO A 75 29.52 6.91 -2.27
N GLN A 76 29.30 6.53 -3.53
CA GLN A 76 28.17 5.67 -3.91
C GLN A 76 28.12 4.36 -3.12
N GLU A 77 29.27 3.74 -2.84
CA GLU A 77 29.33 2.51 -2.02
C GLU A 77 28.79 2.72 -0.60
N ALA A 78 28.99 3.90 0.00
CA ALA A 78 28.44 4.24 1.30
C ALA A 78 26.93 4.49 1.23
N ILE A 79 26.43 5.06 0.12
CA ILE A 79 25.00 5.24 -0.14
C ILE A 79 24.31 3.87 -0.25
N ASP A 80 24.85 2.98 -1.10
CA ASP A 80 24.31 1.64 -1.33
C ASP A 80 24.30 0.79 -0.04
N GLU A 81 25.36 0.88 0.76
CA GLU A 81 25.44 0.21 2.06
C GLU A 81 24.43 0.79 3.06
N ALA A 82 24.28 2.12 3.12
CA ALA A 82 23.31 2.79 4.00
C ALA A 82 21.86 2.43 3.63
N GLU A 83 21.56 2.33 2.33
CA GLU A 83 20.31 1.83 1.78
C GLU A 83 20.06 0.38 2.24
N ARG A 84 21.03 -0.52 2.03
CA ARG A 84 20.89 -1.93 2.43
C ARG A 84 20.64 -2.08 3.93
N LEU A 85 21.42 -1.40 4.77
CA LEU A 85 21.25 -1.43 6.23
C LEU A 85 19.88 -0.88 6.65
N THR A 86 19.38 0.16 5.95
CA THR A 86 18.05 0.70 6.20
C THR A 86 16.95 -0.29 5.81
N ARG A 87 17.08 -0.99 4.68
CA ARG A 87 16.14 -2.05 4.28
C ARG A 87 16.13 -3.20 5.29
N LEU A 88 17.31 -3.64 5.76
CA LEU A 88 17.42 -4.69 6.78
C LEU A 88 16.74 -4.31 8.09
N ALA A 89 16.98 -3.08 8.58
CA ALA A 89 16.35 -2.56 9.79
C ALA A 89 14.82 -2.50 9.71
N ARG A 90 14.24 -2.33 8.51
CA ARG A 90 12.78 -2.33 8.32
C ARG A 90 12.16 -3.72 8.19
N ARG A 91 12.97 -4.73 7.86
CA ARG A 91 12.50 -6.10 7.56
C ARG A 91 12.48 -6.98 8.81
N VAL A 92 13.38 -6.74 9.74
CA VAL A 92 13.57 -7.58 10.93
C VAL A 92 12.56 -7.20 12.02
N PRO A 93 11.86 -8.16 12.64
CA PRO A 93 10.92 -7.89 13.73
C PRO A 93 11.59 -7.71 15.10
N ASP A 94 12.87 -8.04 15.22
CA ASP A 94 13.66 -7.89 16.44
C ASP A 94 14.21 -6.46 16.60
N ASP A 95 13.85 -5.81 17.70
CA ASP A 95 14.24 -4.42 17.97
C ASP A 95 15.76 -4.25 18.16
N ALA A 96 16.44 -5.25 18.72
CA ALA A 96 17.88 -5.15 18.99
C ALA A 96 18.70 -5.29 17.69
N GLU A 97 18.28 -6.18 16.80
CA GLU A 97 18.86 -6.34 15.47
C GLU A 97 18.55 -5.12 14.58
N THR A 98 17.33 -4.57 14.67
CA THR A 98 16.95 -3.31 14.03
C THR A 98 17.89 -2.17 14.44
N GLU A 99 18.16 -2.03 15.73
CA GLU A 99 19.05 -0.98 16.24
C GLU A 99 20.50 -1.22 15.81
N ALA A 100 20.98 -2.47 15.81
CA ALA A 100 22.33 -2.80 15.34
C ALA A 100 22.56 -2.39 13.87
N TYR A 101 21.55 -2.54 13.01
CA TYR A 101 21.63 -2.04 11.63
C TYR A 101 21.66 -0.51 11.55
N ARG A 102 20.87 0.18 12.37
CA ARG A 102 20.87 1.66 12.45
C ARG A 102 22.20 2.21 12.95
N GLU A 103 22.76 1.61 13.99
CA GLU A 103 24.08 1.97 14.54
C GLU A 103 25.20 1.76 13.52
N ARG A 104 25.15 0.65 12.78
CA ARG A 104 26.13 0.39 11.71
C ARG A 104 26.02 1.44 10.59
N ARG A 105 24.79 1.79 10.17
CA ARG A 105 24.56 2.84 9.18
C ARG A 105 25.06 4.20 9.68
N ALA A 106 24.77 4.54 10.93
CA ALA A 106 25.22 5.81 11.52
C ALA A 106 26.75 5.88 11.61
N THR A 107 27.40 4.77 11.98
CA THR A 107 28.87 4.67 12.02
C THR A 107 29.47 4.90 10.63
N LEU A 108 28.95 4.22 9.61
CA LEU A 108 29.38 4.36 8.22
C LEU A 108 29.26 5.80 7.71
N LEU A 109 28.10 6.42 7.90
CA LEU A 109 27.86 7.78 7.40
C LEU A 109 28.68 8.84 8.16
N ALA A 110 28.93 8.62 9.45
CA ALA A 110 29.77 9.52 10.25
C ALA A 110 31.23 9.55 9.76
N GLU A 111 31.74 8.50 9.10
CA GLU A 111 33.07 8.51 8.47
C GLU A 111 33.18 9.55 7.34
N HIS A 112 32.05 10.01 6.83
CA HIS A 112 31.93 10.99 5.75
C HIS A 112 31.34 12.33 6.20
N ASP A 113 31.12 12.54 7.51
CA ASP A 113 30.38 13.69 8.05
C ASP A 113 28.91 13.76 7.56
N TYR A 114 28.27 12.59 7.39
CA TYR A 114 26.84 12.47 7.06
C TYR A 114 26.03 11.84 8.21
N ALA A 115 24.74 12.17 8.26
CA ALA A 115 23.71 11.51 9.04
C ALA A 115 22.55 11.10 8.13
N ALA A 116 21.64 10.27 8.63
CA ALA A 116 20.50 9.81 7.86
C ALA A 116 19.19 9.86 8.64
N HIS A 117 18.12 10.23 7.95
CA HIS A 117 16.75 10.05 8.39
C HIS A 117 15.92 9.38 7.28
N VAL A 118 14.80 8.79 7.65
CA VAL A 118 13.85 8.21 6.70
C VAL A 118 12.63 9.11 6.64
N ARG A 119 12.35 9.66 5.46
CA ARG A 119 11.14 10.42 5.16
C ARG A 119 10.06 9.42 4.75
N GLU A 120 9.01 9.31 5.54
CA GLU A 120 7.82 8.53 5.16
C GLU A 120 6.99 9.40 4.21
N ASP A 121 6.88 8.99 2.94
CA ASP A 121 6.06 9.69 1.94
C ASP A 121 4.57 9.45 2.29
N THR A 122 4.04 10.28 3.19
CA THR A 122 2.64 10.24 3.67
C THR A 122 1.78 11.35 3.05
N ASP A 123 2.37 12.19 2.19
CA ASP A 123 1.76 13.43 1.69
C ASP A 123 1.56 13.45 0.17
N THR A 124 1.38 12.29 -0.46
CA THR A 124 0.76 12.22 -1.79
C THR A 124 -0.75 12.38 -1.62
N GLY A 125 -1.19 13.65 -1.60
CA GLY A 125 -2.59 14.03 -1.54
C GLY A 125 -3.46 13.21 -2.49
N ALA A 126 -4.59 12.75 -1.97
CA ALA A 126 -5.63 12.02 -2.70
C ALA A 126 -5.98 12.72 -4.02
N GLY A 127 -5.41 12.26 -5.14
CA GLY A 127 -5.72 12.82 -6.46
C GLY A 127 -4.62 12.78 -7.51
N GLY A 128 -3.77 11.76 -7.53
CA GLY A 128 -2.80 11.54 -8.60
C GLY A 128 -2.75 10.06 -8.95
N ALA A 129 -2.79 9.73 -10.24
CA ALA A 129 -2.74 8.35 -10.72
C ALA A 129 -1.57 7.58 -10.10
N ALA A 130 -1.84 6.38 -9.58
CA ALA A 130 -0.86 5.44 -9.06
C ALA A 130 0.29 5.28 -10.07
N GLY A 131 1.45 5.83 -9.73
CA GLY A 131 2.69 5.69 -10.47
C GLY A 131 3.76 5.22 -9.50
N ASP A 132 4.08 3.93 -9.59
CA ASP A 132 5.20 3.07 -9.15
C ASP A 132 6.29 3.52 -8.12
N ALA A 133 6.18 4.67 -7.46
CA ALA A 133 7.15 5.20 -6.50
C ALA A 133 6.55 5.42 -5.10
N ASP A 134 5.55 4.63 -4.70
CA ASP A 134 5.03 4.64 -3.33
C ASP A 134 6.02 3.93 -2.39
N GLY A 135 6.79 4.68 -1.59
CA GLY A 135 7.66 4.11 -0.57
C GLY A 135 8.51 5.15 0.15
N PRO A 136 8.97 4.87 1.37
CA PRO A 136 9.77 5.81 2.14
C PRO A 136 11.10 6.12 1.44
N THR A 137 11.60 7.32 1.65
CA THR A 137 12.87 7.80 1.11
C THR A 137 13.91 7.89 2.21
N LEU A 138 15.07 7.24 2.04
CA LEU A 138 16.25 7.45 2.88
C LEU A 138 16.94 8.74 2.43
N VAL A 139 17.14 9.67 3.36
CA VAL A 139 17.85 10.93 3.10
C VAL A 139 19.13 10.93 3.91
N CYS A 140 20.27 10.86 3.23
CA CYS A 140 21.61 11.01 3.80
C CYS A 140 22.06 12.45 3.60
N HIS A 141 22.21 13.22 4.68
CA HIS A 141 22.56 14.64 4.64
C HIS A 141 23.81 14.94 5.46
N PRO A 142 24.54 16.04 5.15
CA PRO A 142 25.65 16.49 5.98
C PRO A 142 25.23 16.70 7.44
N VAL A 143 26.10 16.35 8.38
CA VAL A 143 25.85 16.55 9.82
C VAL A 143 25.77 18.03 10.19
N GLU A 144 26.38 18.92 9.40
CA GLU A 144 26.34 20.37 9.63
C GLU A 144 24.95 20.99 9.47
N TRP A 145 24.00 20.27 8.85
CA TRP A 145 22.60 20.69 8.76
C TRP A 145 21.82 20.45 10.04
N LEU A 146 22.37 19.65 10.96
CA LEU A 146 21.77 19.43 12.27
C LEU A 146 22.09 20.59 13.19
N ASP A 147 21.06 21.16 13.80
CA ASP A 147 21.22 22.10 14.90
C ASP A 147 21.73 21.41 16.17
N GLY A 148 21.91 22.19 17.25
CA GLY A 148 22.36 21.67 18.55
C GLY A 148 21.41 20.67 19.21
N GLU A 149 20.18 20.53 18.71
CA GLU A 149 19.14 19.60 19.17
C GLU A 149 18.95 18.41 18.21
N GLY A 150 19.69 18.36 17.10
CA GLY A 150 19.61 17.30 16.09
C GLY A 150 18.45 17.47 15.10
N SER A 151 17.91 18.68 14.94
CA SER A 151 16.87 19.00 13.95
C SER A 151 17.46 19.71 12.73
N ILE A 152 16.77 19.62 11.60
CA ILE A 152 17.13 20.31 10.35
C ILE A 152 16.18 21.49 10.16
N ASP A 153 16.72 22.70 9.93
CA ASP A 153 15.95 23.85 9.45
C ASP A 153 16.17 24.02 7.94
N PRO A 154 15.19 23.65 7.09
CA PRO A 154 15.32 23.78 5.64
C PRO A 154 15.56 25.22 5.16
N ALA A 155 15.19 26.24 5.95
CA ALA A 155 15.38 27.63 5.56
C ALA A 155 16.85 28.07 5.58
N GLU A 156 17.70 27.36 6.34
CA GLU A 156 19.13 27.64 6.46
C GLU A 156 19.98 26.80 5.48
N ILE A 157 19.35 25.92 4.68
CA ILE A 157 20.04 25.07 3.70
C ILE A 157 20.00 25.72 2.32
N GLU A 158 21.15 26.25 1.89
CA GLU A 158 21.31 26.84 0.56
C GLU A 158 21.71 25.79 -0.51
N THR A 159 22.23 24.63 -0.10
CA THR A 159 22.78 23.59 -0.99
C THR A 159 22.10 22.23 -0.79
N VAL A 160 20.80 22.15 -1.04
CA VAL A 160 19.99 20.93 -0.81
C VAL A 160 20.49 19.71 -1.58
N ASP A 161 21.15 19.91 -2.72
CA ASP A 161 21.65 18.83 -3.60
C ASP A 161 22.84 18.06 -2.99
N ARG A 162 23.42 18.55 -1.88
CA ARG A 162 24.43 17.82 -1.10
C ARG A 162 23.85 16.64 -0.32
N ALA A 163 22.53 16.49 -0.25
CA ALA A 163 21.91 15.28 0.31
C ALA A 163 21.76 14.19 -0.75
N ALA A 164 22.08 12.96 -0.38
CA ALA A 164 21.74 11.79 -1.19
C ALA A 164 20.36 11.27 -0.78
N GLU A 165 19.40 11.27 -1.72
CA GLU A 165 18.07 10.70 -1.53
C GLU A 165 17.98 9.33 -2.24
N VAL A 166 17.55 8.31 -1.50
CA VAL A 166 17.40 6.94 -2.01
C VAL A 166 15.99 6.43 -1.71
N HIS A 167 15.24 6.13 -2.76
CA HIS A 167 13.92 5.52 -2.63
C HIS A 167 14.03 4.07 -2.15
N LEU A 168 13.38 3.74 -1.03
CA LEU A 168 13.39 2.39 -0.47
C LEU A 168 12.28 1.51 -1.05
N GLY A 169 11.49 2.03 -1.98
CA GLY A 169 10.41 1.33 -2.68
C GLY A 169 10.88 0.11 -3.47
N ALA A 170 9.96 -0.82 -3.72
CA ALA A 170 10.25 -2.17 -4.22
C ALA A 170 10.78 -2.24 -5.66
N ALA A 171 10.74 -1.15 -6.42
CA ALA A 171 11.16 -1.11 -7.81
C ALA A 171 12.71 -1.15 -7.94
N GLY A 172 13.31 -2.34 -7.78
CA GLY A 172 14.69 -2.58 -8.18
C GLY A 172 15.58 -3.43 -7.26
N ASP A 173 15.12 -3.89 -6.09
CA ASP A 173 15.96 -4.63 -5.11
C ASP A 173 15.99 -6.14 -5.37
N PRO A 174 17.05 -6.75 -5.95
CA PRO A 174 17.18 -8.19 -6.21
C PRO A 174 16.96 -9.06 -4.96
N GLU A 175 17.34 -8.55 -3.78
CA GLU A 175 17.17 -9.25 -2.51
C GLU A 175 15.71 -9.26 -2.05
N ALA A 176 14.92 -8.27 -2.48
CA ALA A 176 13.47 -8.30 -2.35
C ALA A 176 12.83 -9.34 -3.29
N TRP A 177 13.38 -9.55 -4.50
CA TRP A 177 12.91 -10.60 -5.41
C TRP A 177 13.14 -12.00 -4.84
N ASP A 178 14.33 -12.29 -4.29
CA ASP A 178 14.63 -13.59 -3.67
C ASP A 178 13.78 -13.85 -2.42
N ALA A 179 13.60 -12.83 -1.57
CA ALA A 179 12.76 -12.95 -0.38
C ALA A 179 11.27 -13.13 -0.73
N VAL A 180 10.80 -12.51 -1.81
CA VAL A 180 9.44 -12.70 -2.33
C VAL A 180 9.28 -14.09 -2.96
N ALA A 181 10.25 -14.53 -3.76
CA ALA A 181 10.24 -15.85 -4.38
C ALA A 181 10.19 -16.94 -3.30
N GLY A 182 11.01 -16.84 -2.25
CA GLY A 182 10.99 -17.81 -1.15
C GLY A 182 9.65 -17.88 -0.39
N LYS A 183 8.93 -16.76 -0.26
CA LYS A 183 7.57 -16.75 0.32
C LYS A 183 6.57 -17.44 -0.59
N ASN A 184 6.64 -17.18 -1.90
CA ASN A 184 5.76 -17.81 -2.87
C ASN A 184 6.04 -19.32 -2.96
N ASP A 185 7.32 -19.74 -2.90
CA ASP A 185 7.72 -21.14 -2.89
C ASP A 185 7.19 -21.89 -1.65
N ALA A 186 7.20 -21.24 -0.47
CA ALA A 186 6.64 -21.84 0.74
C ALA A 186 5.14 -22.15 0.61
N VAL A 187 4.38 -21.27 -0.06
CA VAL A 187 2.95 -21.52 -0.37
C VAL A 187 2.81 -22.68 -1.34
N VAL A 188 3.65 -22.76 -2.37
CA VAL A 188 3.65 -23.87 -3.34
C VAL A 188 3.86 -25.20 -2.65
N GLU A 189 4.86 -25.29 -1.76
CA GLU A 189 5.12 -26.51 -1.00
C GLU A 189 3.94 -26.88 -0.11
N ALA A 190 3.36 -25.91 0.63
CA ALA A 190 2.19 -26.15 1.47
C ALA A 190 0.99 -26.71 0.67
N ILE A 191 0.74 -26.16 -0.52
CA ILE A 191 -0.31 -26.64 -1.42
C ILE A 191 -0.01 -28.04 -1.96
N ARG A 192 1.24 -28.30 -2.36
CA ARG A 192 1.65 -29.61 -2.86
C ARG A 192 1.50 -30.67 -1.77
N GLU A 193 1.91 -30.37 -0.54
CA GLU A 193 1.81 -31.28 0.60
C GLU A 193 0.35 -31.55 1.00
N SER A 194 -0.50 -30.52 1.02
CA SER A 194 -1.87 -30.62 1.52
C SER A 194 -2.88 -31.10 0.47
N HIS A 195 -2.64 -30.77 -0.80
CA HIS A 195 -3.61 -30.99 -1.88
C HIS A 195 -3.07 -31.85 -3.03
N GLY A 196 -1.77 -32.15 -3.05
CA GLY A 196 -1.16 -33.07 -4.00
C GLY A 196 -0.54 -32.39 -5.22
N GLU A 197 0.09 -33.20 -6.06
CA GLU A 197 0.99 -32.77 -7.14
C GLU A 197 0.32 -31.88 -8.19
N ASP A 198 -0.92 -32.16 -8.59
CA ASP A 198 -1.60 -31.36 -9.63
C ASP A 198 -1.89 -29.93 -9.14
N HIS A 199 -2.32 -29.80 -7.89
CA HIS A 199 -2.55 -28.50 -7.25
C HIS A 199 -1.21 -27.78 -6.99
N GLY A 200 -0.19 -28.51 -6.54
CA GLY A 200 1.16 -27.99 -6.37
C GLY A 200 1.75 -27.45 -7.68
N ALA A 201 1.62 -28.17 -8.79
CA ALA A 201 2.11 -27.74 -10.11
C ALA A 201 1.40 -26.48 -10.61
N ASN A 202 0.09 -26.35 -10.36
CA ASN A 202 -0.66 -25.14 -10.68
C ASN A 202 -0.25 -23.95 -9.82
N ALA A 203 -0.06 -24.17 -8.51
CA ALA A 203 0.46 -23.15 -7.60
C ALA A 203 1.86 -22.69 -8.00
N GLU A 204 2.74 -23.62 -8.38
CA GLU A 204 4.10 -23.35 -8.84
C GLU A 204 4.11 -22.50 -10.11
N ALA A 205 3.26 -22.83 -11.08
CA ALA A 205 3.11 -22.04 -12.30
C ALA A 205 2.67 -20.60 -12.00
N PHE A 206 1.76 -20.43 -11.03
CA PHE A 206 1.32 -19.11 -10.59
C PHE A 206 2.39 -18.35 -9.83
N ALA A 207 3.05 -18.98 -8.86
CA ALA A 207 4.19 -18.41 -8.14
C ALA A 207 5.30 -17.96 -9.10
N THR A 208 5.65 -18.79 -10.08
CA THR A 208 6.63 -18.46 -11.12
C THR A 208 6.21 -17.22 -11.92
N TYR A 209 4.94 -17.13 -12.32
CA TYR A 209 4.42 -15.96 -13.02
C TYR A 209 4.57 -14.70 -12.17
N VAL A 210 4.09 -14.73 -10.93
CA VAL A 210 4.05 -13.55 -10.04
C VAL A 210 5.45 -13.12 -9.63
N SER A 211 6.31 -14.07 -9.24
CA SER A 211 7.70 -13.78 -8.87
C SER A 211 8.48 -13.17 -10.04
N ASN A 212 8.35 -13.72 -11.26
CA ASN A 212 9.14 -13.26 -12.40
C ASN A 212 8.60 -12.00 -13.07
N HIS A 213 7.28 -11.82 -13.15
CA HIS A 213 6.68 -10.70 -13.89
C HIS A 213 6.36 -9.50 -13.01
N HIS A 214 6.17 -9.72 -11.70
CA HIS A 214 5.63 -8.70 -10.80
C HIS A 214 6.43 -8.47 -9.52
N ALA A 215 7.48 -9.26 -9.26
CA ALA A 215 8.32 -9.09 -8.07
C ALA A 215 7.59 -9.15 -6.73
N LYS A 216 6.38 -9.72 -6.67
CA LYS A 216 5.49 -9.51 -5.51
C LYS A 216 4.97 -10.79 -4.86
N PRO A 217 4.54 -10.72 -3.59
CA PRO A 217 3.85 -11.83 -2.95
C PRO A 217 2.54 -12.15 -3.68
N ILE A 218 2.17 -13.42 -3.74
CA ILE A 218 0.88 -13.86 -4.32
C ILE A 218 -0.31 -13.11 -3.71
N ALA A 219 -0.27 -12.82 -2.41
CA ALA A 219 -1.32 -12.07 -1.70
C ALA A 219 -1.57 -10.65 -2.25
N ALA A 220 -0.61 -10.07 -2.97
CA ALA A 220 -0.69 -8.71 -3.53
C ALA A 220 -1.08 -8.69 -5.02
N VAL A 221 -1.41 -9.84 -5.61
CA VAL A 221 -1.86 -9.92 -7.00
C VAL A 221 -3.25 -9.28 -7.13
N THR A 222 -3.44 -8.49 -8.18
CA THR A 222 -4.71 -7.83 -8.48
C THR A 222 -5.65 -8.74 -9.28
N ALA A 223 -6.92 -8.35 -9.37
CA ALA A 223 -7.91 -9.11 -10.14
C ALA A 223 -7.54 -9.20 -11.64
N ASP A 224 -7.04 -8.11 -12.22
CA ASP A 224 -6.66 -8.04 -13.64
C ASP A 224 -5.45 -8.92 -13.94
N GLU A 225 -4.45 -8.94 -13.06
CA GLU A 225 -3.27 -9.79 -13.21
C GLU A 225 -3.60 -11.27 -13.04
N LEU A 226 -4.49 -11.59 -12.10
CA LEU A 226 -4.97 -12.96 -11.89
C LEU A 226 -5.80 -13.44 -13.10
N ALA A 227 -6.64 -12.59 -13.67
CA ALA A 227 -7.36 -12.87 -14.91
C ALA A 227 -6.39 -13.08 -16.09
N TRP A 228 -5.40 -12.20 -16.23
CA TRP A 228 -4.38 -12.33 -17.28
C TRP A 228 -3.56 -13.62 -17.13
N PHE A 229 -3.22 -14.01 -15.90
CA PHE A 229 -2.55 -15.29 -15.65
C PHE A 229 -3.38 -16.47 -16.20
N ARG A 230 -4.68 -16.53 -15.87
CA ARG A 230 -5.56 -17.61 -16.31
C ARG A 230 -5.76 -17.65 -17.82
N GLU A 231 -6.10 -16.50 -18.38
CA GLU A 231 -6.61 -16.41 -19.76
C GLU A 231 -5.47 -16.35 -20.76
N GLU A 232 -4.35 -15.72 -20.39
CA GLU A 232 -3.29 -15.40 -21.34
C GLU A 232 -1.98 -16.16 -21.05
N TYR A 233 -1.50 -16.13 -19.79
CA TYR A 233 -0.19 -16.70 -19.45
C TYR A 233 -0.21 -18.23 -19.41
N TYR A 234 -1.07 -18.79 -18.56
CA TYR A 234 -1.14 -20.20 -18.23
C TYR A 234 -1.29 -21.10 -19.48
N PRO A 235 -2.27 -20.85 -20.39
CA PRO A 235 -2.44 -21.69 -21.58
C PRO A 235 -1.28 -21.58 -22.58
N ARG A 236 -0.50 -20.50 -22.57
CA ARG A 236 0.62 -20.29 -23.50
C ARG A 236 1.96 -20.82 -22.99
N ASN A 237 2.17 -20.80 -21.67
CA ASN A 237 3.50 -20.99 -21.10
C ASN A 237 3.65 -22.25 -20.23
N VAL A 238 2.58 -22.75 -19.61
CA VAL A 238 2.68 -23.79 -18.57
C VAL A 238 2.56 -25.21 -19.12
N TRP A 239 1.91 -25.38 -20.29
CA TRP A 239 1.64 -26.68 -20.92
C TRP A 239 1.13 -27.77 -19.95
N PRO A 240 0.01 -27.52 -19.25
CA PRO A 240 -0.49 -28.41 -18.21
C PRO A 240 -1.07 -29.72 -18.75
N THR A 241 -1.13 -30.73 -17.88
CA THR A 241 -1.96 -31.93 -18.10
C THR A 241 -3.45 -31.57 -18.13
N ASP A 242 -4.29 -32.51 -18.56
CA ASP A 242 -5.74 -32.29 -18.59
C ASP A 242 -6.29 -32.12 -17.17
N GLU A 243 -5.78 -32.88 -16.20
CA GLU A 243 -6.12 -32.79 -14.78
C GLU A 243 -5.68 -31.44 -14.16
N GLN A 244 -4.46 -31.00 -14.44
CA GLN A 244 -3.95 -29.68 -14.00
C GLN A 244 -4.80 -28.54 -14.57
N ARG A 245 -5.12 -28.62 -15.87
CA ARG A 245 -5.97 -27.61 -16.53
C ARG A 245 -7.38 -27.57 -15.94
N ALA A 246 -8.00 -28.73 -15.73
CA ALA A 246 -9.35 -28.82 -15.19
C ALA A 246 -9.44 -28.34 -13.73
N SER A 247 -8.33 -28.41 -12.98
CA SER A 247 -8.26 -28.03 -11.57
C SER A 247 -7.69 -26.64 -11.32
N LEU A 248 -7.37 -25.86 -12.37
CA LEU A 248 -6.68 -24.57 -12.23
C LEU A 248 -7.40 -23.61 -11.28
N ASP A 249 -8.69 -23.34 -11.50
CA ASP A 249 -9.42 -22.39 -10.68
C ASP A 249 -9.48 -22.84 -9.21
N ARG A 250 -9.74 -24.13 -8.98
CA ARG A 250 -9.70 -24.68 -7.61
C ARG A 250 -8.31 -24.57 -6.98
N SER A 251 -7.25 -24.77 -7.76
CA SER A 251 -5.87 -24.63 -7.27
C SER A 251 -5.57 -23.20 -6.84
N LEU A 252 -6.03 -22.21 -7.61
CA LEU A 252 -5.86 -20.80 -7.27
C LEU A 252 -6.67 -20.43 -6.02
N GLU A 253 -7.88 -20.97 -5.86
CA GLU A 253 -8.65 -20.78 -4.62
C GLU A 253 -7.91 -21.34 -3.41
N LEU A 254 -7.38 -22.56 -3.50
CA LEU A 254 -6.62 -23.20 -2.43
C LEU A 254 -5.39 -22.35 -2.03
N VAL A 255 -4.69 -21.75 -3.00
CA VAL A 255 -3.57 -20.83 -2.74
C VAL A 255 -4.00 -19.63 -1.90
N TYR A 256 -5.15 -19.01 -2.20
CA TYR A 256 -5.66 -17.88 -1.43
C TYR A 256 -6.26 -18.30 -0.08
N GLU A 257 -6.85 -19.50 0.00
CA GLU A 257 -7.29 -20.12 1.27
C GLU A 257 -6.09 -20.36 2.21
N GLU A 258 -4.98 -20.91 1.71
CA GLU A 258 -3.73 -21.12 2.48
C GLU A 258 -3.11 -19.81 2.97
N LEU A 259 -3.21 -18.76 2.17
CA LEU A 259 -2.75 -17.42 2.54
C LEU A 259 -3.69 -16.69 3.51
N GLU A 260 -4.88 -17.26 3.79
CA GLU A 260 -5.93 -16.65 4.61
C GLU A 260 -6.34 -15.24 4.12
N VAL A 261 -6.26 -14.99 2.81
CA VAL A 261 -6.61 -13.71 2.18
C VAL A 261 -7.64 -13.92 1.07
N PRO A 262 -8.56 -12.96 0.85
CA PRO A 262 -9.57 -13.10 -0.20
C PRO A 262 -8.92 -13.12 -1.58
N MET A 263 -9.35 -14.08 -2.39
CA MET A 263 -8.99 -14.15 -3.79
C MET A 263 -9.52 -12.92 -4.55
N PRO A 264 -8.68 -12.18 -5.28
CA PRO A 264 -9.10 -10.97 -5.96
C PRO A 264 -10.05 -11.30 -7.12
N GLY A 265 -11.04 -10.42 -7.33
CA GLY A 265 -12.05 -10.59 -8.38
C GLY A 265 -13.22 -11.50 -8.00
N ARG A 266 -13.21 -12.13 -6.81
CA ARG A 266 -14.43 -12.67 -6.22
C ARG A 266 -15.12 -11.59 -5.39
N SER A 267 -16.35 -11.24 -5.73
CA SER A 267 -17.24 -10.52 -4.82
C SER A 267 -17.37 -11.34 -3.55
N SER A 268 -17.15 -10.70 -2.39
CA SER A 268 -17.43 -11.30 -1.09
C SER A 268 -18.95 -11.48 -0.93
N GLU A 269 -19.50 -12.50 -1.57
CA GLU A 269 -20.86 -12.95 -1.33
C GLU A 269 -20.79 -14.35 -0.69
N GLU A 270 -21.39 -14.41 0.50
CA GLU A 270 -21.67 -15.58 1.34
C GLU A 270 -20.53 -16.11 2.23
N SER A 271 -20.47 -15.59 3.45
CA SER A 271 -20.58 -16.39 4.70
C SER A 271 -21.10 -15.54 5.85
#